data_AF-A0A5N7C9C9-F1
#
_entry.id   AF-A0A5N7C9C9-F1
#
_cell.length_a   1.000
_cell.length_b   1.000
_cell.length_c   1.000
_cell.angle_alpha   90.00
_cell.angle_beta   90.00
_cell.angle_gamma   90.00
#
_symmetry.space_group_name_H-M   'P 1'
#
loop_
_entity.id
_entity.type
_entity.pdbx_description
1 polymer ?
#
loop_
_entity_poly.entity_id
_entity_poly.type
_entity_poly.pdbx_seq_one_letter_code
_entity_poly.pdbx_strand_id
1 'polypeptide(L)'
;MPRQKRRYVPKTKGCYECSQRRIHCDRAQPRCGKCMSRGIPCSGLGVRYRFRDGATKGKIVWQQEKSPHCGARSDDLPQRQVLPFLS
;
A
#
# COMPACT_ATOMS: atom_id res chain seq x y z
N MET A 1 32.89 5.70 5.02
CA MET A 1 32.63 4.89 3.80
C MET A 1 31.16 4.48 3.79
N PRO A 2 30.32 4.94 2.86
CA PRO A 2 28.92 4.52 2.81
C PRO A 2 28.82 3.06 2.36
N ARG A 3 28.06 2.24 3.11
CA ARG A 3 27.81 0.84 2.77
C ARG A 3 26.97 0.75 1.50
N GLN A 4 27.55 0.25 0.41
CA GLN A 4 26.83 0.06 -0.84
C GLN A 4 25.63 -0.89 -0.65
N LYS A 5 24.46 -0.45 -1.11
CA LYS A 5 23.22 -1.23 -1.04
C LYS A 5 23.31 -2.40 -2.04
N ARG A 6 23.16 -3.64 -1.55
CA ARG A 6 23.13 -4.83 -2.43
C ARG A 6 21.94 -4.75 -3.37
N ARG A 7 22.14 -5.16 -4.62
CA ARG A 7 21.07 -5.31 -5.62
C ARG A 7 20.05 -6.34 -5.11
N TYR A 8 18.76 -6.02 -5.23
CA TYR A 8 17.69 -6.93 -4.82
C TYR A 8 17.58 -8.09 -5.81
N VAL A 9 17.66 -9.33 -5.31
CA VAL A 9 17.43 -10.54 -6.10
C VAL A 9 16.08 -11.14 -5.69
N PRO A 10 15.10 -11.22 -6.58
CA PRO A 10 13.79 -11.78 -6.25
C PRO A 10 13.93 -13.27 -5.93
N LYS A 11 13.46 -13.67 -4.74
CA LYS A 11 13.47 -15.07 -4.32
C LYS A 11 12.45 -15.85 -5.15
N THR A 12 12.90 -16.95 -5.74
CA THR A 12 12.06 -17.83 -6.56
C THR A 12 10.89 -18.35 -5.71
N LYS A 13 9.65 -18.06 -6.12
CA LYS A 13 8.45 -18.33 -5.32
C LYS A 13 8.15 -19.84 -5.29
N GLY A 14 7.59 -20.29 -4.18
CA GLY A 14 7.10 -21.65 -3.98
C GLY A 14 5.59 -21.63 -3.74
N CYS A 15 5.04 -22.79 -3.38
CA CYS A 15 3.65 -22.90 -2.99
C CYS A 15 3.30 -21.97 -1.81
N TYR A 16 2.06 -21.48 -1.71
CA TYR A 16 1.67 -20.57 -0.62
C TYR A 16 1.87 -21.22 0.74
N GLU A 17 1.50 -22.50 0.88
CA GLU A 17 1.60 -23.18 2.17
C GLU A 17 3.05 -23.39 2.61
N CYS A 18 3.94 -23.64 1.66
CA CYS A 18 5.37 -23.76 1.86
C CYS A 18 5.95 -22.41 2.32
N SER A 19 5.53 -21.33 1.66
CA SER A 19 5.92 -19.96 1.99
C SER A 19 5.40 -19.52 3.36
N GLN A 20 4.15 -19.85 3.67
CA GLN A 20 3.50 -19.53 4.95
C GLN A 20 4.21 -20.24 6.11
N ARG A 21 4.61 -21.50 5.88
CA ARG A 21 5.40 -22.30 6.83
C ARG A 21 6.89 -21.95 6.86
N ARG A 22 7.35 -21.03 6.00
CA ARG A 22 8.75 -20.60 5.86
C ARG A 22 9.71 -21.76 5.55
N ILE A 23 9.28 -22.72 4.74
CA ILE A 23 10.09 -23.86 4.29
C ILE A 23 10.37 -23.80 2.78
N HIS A 24 11.44 -24.46 2.34
CA HIS A 24 11.73 -24.63 0.90
C HIS A 24 10.64 -25.48 0.24
N CYS A 25 10.22 -25.11 -0.97
CA CYS A 25 9.18 -25.81 -1.73
C CYS A 25 9.82 -26.69 -2.81
N ASP A 26 9.40 -27.96 -2.94
CA ASP A 26 9.93 -28.90 -3.93
C ASP A 26 9.35 -28.69 -5.34
N ARG A 27 8.34 -27.81 -5.47
CA ARG A 27 7.71 -27.39 -6.74
C ARG A 27 7.16 -28.52 -7.63
N ALA A 28 6.97 -29.73 -7.08
CA ALA A 28 6.27 -30.79 -7.78
C ALA A 28 4.85 -30.36 -8.21
N GLN A 29 4.44 -30.77 -9.41
CA GLN A 29 3.09 -30.59 -9.94
C GLN A 29 2.35 -31.93 -9.90
N PRO A 30 1.04 -31.96 -9.60
CA PRO A 30 0.13 -30.84 -9.35
C PRO A 30 0.19 -30.27 -7.92
N ARG A 31 0.74 -31.04 -6.96
CA ARG A 31 0.90 -30.62 -5.56
C ARG A 31 2.33 -30.84 -5.10
N CYS A 32 2.80 -29.98 -4.20
CA CYS A 32 4.12 -30.12 -3.63
C CYS A 32 4.22 -31.39 -2.75
N GLY A 33 5.34 -32.12 -2.78
CA GLY A 33 5.52 -33.34 -1.97
C GLY A 33 5.34 -33.08 -0.47
N LYS A 34 5.89 -31.97 0.03
CA LYS A 34 5.69 -31.45 1.40
C LYS A 34 4.23 -31.16 1.80
N CYS A 35 3.39 -30.90 0.81
CA CYS A 35 1.96 -30.60 0.99
C CYS A 35 1.17 -31.90 0.99
N MET A 36 1.49 -32.80 0.06
CA MET A 36 0.91 -34.13 -0.04
C MET A 36 1.19 -34.98 1.20
N SER A 37 2.44 -35.00 1.67
CA SER A 37 2.83 -35.77 2.86
C SER A 37 2.12 -35.32 4.14
N ARG A 38 1.64 -34.06 4.16
CA ARG A 38 0.87 -33.51 5.29
C ARG A 38 -0.63 -33.53 5.05
N GLY A 39 -1.10 -33.96 3.88
CA GLY A 39 -2.52 -33.94 3.53
C GLY A 39 -3.14 -32.54 3.46
N ILE A 40 -2.35 -31.47 3.24
CA ILE A 40 -2.88 -30.11 3.15
C ILE A 40 -3.20 -29.71 1.70
N PRO A 41 -4.20 -28.83 1.48
CA PRO A 41 -4.50 -28.32 0.16
C PRO A 41 -3.33 -27.49 -0.36
N CYS A 42 -2.78 -27.89 -1.50
CA CYS A 42 -1.71 -27.15 -2.16
C CYS A 42 -2.34 -26.18 -3.16
N SER A 43 -2.06 -24.89 -2.99
CA SER A 43 -2.42 -23.80 -3.90
C SER A 43 -1.59 -23.79 -5.21
N GLY A 44 -0.69 -24.75 -5.40
CA GLY A 44 0.18 -24.85 -6.57
C GLY A 44 1.25 -23.76 -6.63
N LEU A 45 1.84 -23.56 -7.81
CA LEU A 45 2.86 -22.54 -8.09
C LEU A 45 2.27 -21.26 -8.70
N GLY A 46 0.95 -21.08 -8.62
CA GLY A 46 0.24 -19.97 -9.23
C GLY A 46 0.61 -18.61 -8.62
N VAL A 47 0.52 -17.56 -9.45
CA VAL A 47 0.61 -16.17 -8.99
C VAL A 47 -0.67 -15.84 -8.24
N ARG A 48 -0.54 -15.49 -6.95
CA ARG A 48 -1.68 -15.05 -6.14
C ARG A 48 -1.82 -13.53 -6.26
N TYR A 49 -2.80 -13.08 -7.05
CA TYR A 49 -3.16 -11.67 -7.12
C TYR A 49 -3.72 -11.25 -5.76
N ARG A 50 -3.16 -10.17 -5.21
CA ARG A 50 -3.71 -9.49 -4.04
C ARG A 50 -4.36 -8.21 -4.55
N PHE A 51 -5.67 -8.25 -4.79
CA PHE A 51 -6.45 -7.04 -4.95
C PHE A 51 -6.47 -6.34 -3.60
N ARG A 52 -6.08 -5.07 -3.59
CA ARG A 52 -5.99 -4.26 -2.37
C ARG A 52 -7.20 -3.34 -2.41
N ASP A 53 -8.18 -3.55 -1.52
CA ASP A 53 -9.46 -2.82 -1.50
C ASP A 53 -9.35 -1.32 -1.14
N GLY A 54 -8.13 -0.79 -1.14
CA GLY A 54 -7.86 0.64 -1.02
C GLY A 54 -7.12 1.08 -2.26
N ALA A 55 -7.83 1.81 -3.14
CA ALA A 55 -7.25 2.62 -4.18
C ALA A 55 -5.92 3.19 -3.69
N THR A 56 -4.81 2.76 -4.30
CA THR A 56 -3.61 3.58 -4.24
C THR A 56 -4.07 4.96 -4.67
N LYS A 57 -3.92 5.95 -3.79
CA LYS A 57 -3.99 7.38 -4.11
C LYS A 57 -2.83 7.71 -5.07
N GLY A 58 -2.65 6.96 -6.15
CA GLY A 58 -2.03 7.44 -7.35
C GLY A 58 -3.00 8.47 -7.86
N LYS A 59 -2.66 9.75 -7.68
CA LYS A 59 -3.36 10.83 -8.35
C LYS A 59 -3.39 10.45 -9.82
N ILE A 60 -4.55 10.05 -10.34
CA ILE A 60 -4.80 10.22 -11.76
C ILE A 60 -4.75 11.73 -11.95
N VAL A 61 -3.59 12.22 -12.43
CA VAL A 61 -3.45 13.63 -12.77
C VAL A 61 -4.22 13.81 -14.06
N TRP A 62 -5.51 14.14 -13.93
CA TRP A 62 -6.16 14.90 -14.97
C TRP A 62 -5.48 16.27 -14.95
N GLN A 63 -4.82 16.66 -16.04
CA GLN A 63 -4.30 18.02 -16.16
C GLN A 63 -5.49 18.97 -16.16
N GLN A 64 -5.83 19.49 -14.99
CA GLN A 64 -6.71 20.64 -14.84
C GLN A 64 -5.82 21.87 -14.84
N GLU A 65 -6.00 22.71 -15.86
CA GLU A 65 -5.28 23.97 -16.00
C GLU A 65 -5.55 24.87 -14.78
N LYS A 66 -4.50 25.54 -14.32
CA LYS A 66 -4.39 26.18 -13.01
C LYS A 66 -5.40 27.33 -12.86
N SER A 67 -6.06 27.43 -11.70
CA SER A 67 -6.63 28.69 -11.21
C SER A 67 -6.05 28.99 -9.83
N PRO A 68 -5.26 30.06 -9.66
CA PRO A 68 -4.55 30.34 -8.42
C PRO A 68 -5.34 31.32 -7.56
N HIS A 69 -6.13 30.81 -6.62
CA HIS A 69 -6.34 31.54 -5.38
C HIS A 69 -6.77 30.59 -4.26
N CYS A 70 -5.79 30.03 -3.55
CA CYS A 70 -6.01 29.60 -2.18
C CYS A 70 -4.84 30.10 -1.34
N GLY A 71 -5.14 30.94 -0.35
CA GLY A 71 -4.17 31.27 0.69
C GLY A 71 -4.31 32.68 1.23
N ALA A 72 -5.17 32.86 2.23
CA ALA A 72 -4.89 33.76 3.34
C ALA A 72 -5.68 33.26 4.56
N ARG A 73 -4.94 32.78 5.55
CA ARG A 73 -5.41 32.63 6.93
C ARG A 73 -5.31 34.04 7.55
N SER A 74 -6.36 34.52 8.19
CA SER A 74 -6.29 35.76 8.97
C SER A 74 -7.00 35.53 10.30
N ASP A 75 -6.22 35.11 11.29
CA ASP A 75 -6.47 35.41 12.70
C ASP A 75 -6.38 36.94 12.85
N ASP A 76 -7.50 37.63 13.06
CA ASP A 76 -7.59 38.88 13.85
C ASP A 76 -9.07 39.28 13.95
N LEU A 77 -9.70 39.05 15.11
CA LEU A 77 -11.05 39.53 15.42
C LEU A 77 -10.93 40.69 16.40
N PRO A 78 -10.99 41.96 15.97
CA PRO A 78 -11.02 43.08 16.89
C PRO A 78 -12.42 43.28 17.48
N GLN A 79 -12.43 43.51 18.79
CA GLN A 79 -13.58 43.71 19.67
C GLN A 79 -14.51 44.81 19.14
N ARG A 80 -15.79 44.47 18.92
CA ARG A 80 -16.84 45.47 18.67
C ARG A 80 -17.12 46.24 19.96
N GLN A 81 -16.65 47.47 20.02
CA GLN A 81 -17.17 48.49 20.93
C GLN A 81 -18.60 48.85 20.50
N VAL A 82 -19.56 48.63 21.39
CA VAL A 82 -20.94 49.09 21.26
C VAL A 82 -20.98 50.60 21.57
N LEU A 83 -21.33 51.41 20.57
CA LEU A 83 -21.63 52.83 20.74
C LEU A 83 -23.13 53.03 21.05
N PRO A 84 -23.49 54.08 21.81
CA PRO A 84 -24.79 54.20 22.47
C PRO A 84 -25.85 54.70 21.49
N PHE A 85 -27.04 54.10 21.52
CA PHE A 85 -28.21 54.68 20.85
C PHE A 85 -28.85 55.72 21.78
N LEU A 86 -28.76 56.97 21.33
CA LEU A 86 -29.71 58.03 21.65
C LEU A 86 -31.12 57.58 21.25
N SER A 87 -32.09 57.68 22.17
CA SER A 87 -33.32 58.44 21.98
C SER A 87 -34.09 58.59 23.29
#